data_AF-A0A3C1BDM0-F1
#
_entry.id   AF-A0A3C1BDM0-F1
#
_cell.length_a   1.000
_cell.length_b   1.000
_cell.length_c   1.000
_cell.angle_alpha   90.00
_cell.angle_beta   90.00
_cell.angle_gamma   90.00
#
_symmetry.space_group_name_H-M   'P 1'
#
loop_
_entity.id
_entity.type
_entity.pdbx_description
1 polymer ?
#
loop_
_entity_poly.entity_id
_entity_poly.type
_entity_poly.pdbx_seq_one_letter_code
_entity_poly.pdbx_strand_id
1 'polypeptide(L)'
;MAQEQLSFPFQGGKAVMTQFFKDSLIISPGIIQKKATGTAVFKFTANEKGAISKIIIYYADDALLAAPIIGALKKSNYKWIIPDHEKTHDFIIPFTISFNRPAIEDGKLRKTVYENYINRKPIISTDQVPLDEATLLPGVVVSYDILQ
;
A
#
# COMPACT_ATOMS: atom_id res chain seq x y z
N MET A 1 -19.80 -25.71 -16.22
CA MET A 1 -19.37 -24.31 -16.30
C MET A 1 -18.02 -24.23 -15.63
N ALA A 2 -16.94 -24.15 -16.41
CA ALA A 2 -15.60 -23.98 -15.86
C ALA A 2 -15.51 -22.56 -15.29
N GLN A 3 -15.15 -22.43 -14.02
CA GLN A 3 -14.82 -21.15 -13.43
C GLN A 3 -13.53 -20.69 -14.12
N GLU A 4 -13.63 -19.73 -15.04
CA GLU A 4 -12.47 -19.06 -15.59
C GLU A 4 -11.66 -18.55 -14.41
N GLN A 5 -10.52 -19.19 -14.18
CA GLN A 5 -9.61 -18.82 -13.12
C GLN A 5 -9.03 -17.47 -13.54
N LEU A 6 -9.67 -16.39 -13.07
CA LEU A 6 -9.21 -15.02 -13.29
C LEU A 6 -7.73 -14.97 -12.96
N SER A 7 -6.94 -14.71 -14.00
CA SER A 7 -5.51 -14.51 -13.86
C SER A 7 -5.30 -13.38 -12.87
N PHE A 8 -4.30 -13.50 -12.00
CA PHE A 8 -4.01 -12.45 -11.02
C PHE A 8 -3.89 -11.09 -11.74
N PRO A 9 -4.54 -10.01 -11.27
CA PRO A 9 -4.78 -8.78 -12.05
C PRO A 9 -3.56 -7.87 -12.16
N PHE A 10 -2.37 -8.45 -12.33
CA PHE A 10 -1.10 -7.74 -12.47
C PHE A 10 -0.20 -8.51 -13.43
N GLN A 11 0.48 -7.81 -14.34
CA GLN A 11 1.40 -8.40 -15.29
C GLN A 11 2.51 -9.17 -14.55
N GLY A 12 2.62 -10.48 -14.83
CA GLY A 12 3.55 -11.39 -14.15
C GLY A 12 3.03 -11.97 -12.82
N GLY A 13 1.81 -11.64 -12.43
CA GLY A 13 1.11 -12.24 -11.28
C GLY A 13 1.55 -11.70 -9.92
N LYS A 14 1.09 -12.40 -8.86
CA LYS A 14 1.20 -11.96 -7.46
C LYS A 14 2.63 -11.70 -6.99
N ALA A 15 3.55 -12.58 -7.34
CA ALA A 15 4.95 -12.47 -6.91
C ALA A 15 5.61 -11.22 -7.51
N VAL A 16 5.39 -10.98 -8.81
CA VAL A 16 5.90 -9.80 -9.51
C VAL A 16 5.27 -8.51 -8.97
N MET A 17 3.96 -8.50 -8.68
CA MET A 17 3.30 -7.37 -8.02
C MET A 17 3.95 -7.05 -6.66
N THR A 18 4.14 -8.08 -5.83
CA THR A 18 4.70 -7.92 -4.48
C THR A 18 6.11 -7.35 -4.55
N GLN A 19 6.96 -7.91 -5.42
CA GLN A 19 8.32 -7.44 -5.60
C GLN A 19 8.37 -6.03 -6.18
N PHE A 20 7.56 -5.75 -7.20
CA PHE A 20 7.44 -4.42 -7.82
C PHE A 20 7.17 -3.33 -6.78
N PHE A 21 6.22 -3.57 -5.85
CA PHE A 21 5.91 -2.59 -4.81
C PHE A 21 7.01 -2.45 -3.77
N LYS A 22 7.67 -3.55 -3.38
CA LYS A 22 8.83 -3.49 -2.48
C LYS A 22 9.96 -2.64 -3.07
N ASP A 23 10.20 -2.76 -4.37
CA ASP A 23 11.26 -2.01 -5.07
C ASP A 23 10.85 -0.56 -5.36
N SER A 24 9.56 -0.33 -5.62
CA SER A 24 9.06 0.98 -6.05
C SER A 24 8.75 1.95 -4.89
N LEU A 25 8.47 1.41 -3.70
CA LEU A 25 8.10 2.17 -2.52
C LEU A 25 9.35 2.75 -1.87
N ILE A 26 9.57 4.04 -2.07
CA ILE A 26 10.69 4.79 -1.50
C ILE A 26 10.25 5.36 -0.15
N ILE A 27 10.82 4.83 0.93
CA ILE A 27 10.53 5.27 2.29
C ILE A 27 11.03 6.70 2.48
N SER A 28 10.15 7.61 2.91
CA SER A 28 10.51 9.01 3.08
C SER A 28 11.37 9.24 4.33
N PRO A 29 12.25 10.25 4.36
CA PRO A 29 13.03 10.59 5.55
C PRO A 29 12.16 10.83 6.79
N GLY A 30 10.96 11.40 6.62
CA GLY A 30 10.02 11.64 7.71
C GLY A 30 9.54 10.35 8.39
N ILE A 31 9.32 9.27 7.62
CA ILE A 31 8.98 7.94 8.16
C ILE A 31 10.16 7.39 8.97
N ILE A 32 11.39 7.51 8.46
CA ILE A 32 12.60 6.99 9.13
C ILE A 32 12.90 7.75 10.42
N GLN A 33 12.81 9.09 10.38
CA GLN A 33 13.10 9.96 11.52
C GLN A 33 12.10 9.72 12.66
N LYS A 34 10.82 9.65 12.34
CA LYS A 34 9.76 9.43 13.33
C LYS A 34 9.55 7.97 13.71
N LYS A 35 10.30 7.04 13.08
CA LYS A 35 10.12 5.60 13.27
C LYS A 35 8.67 5.17 13.02
N ALA A 36 8.05 5.78 12.01
CA ALA A 36 6.63 5.59 11.72
C ALA A 36 6.37 4.20 11.14
N THR A 37 5.43 3.50 11.75
CA THR A 37 4.96 2.18 11.30
C THR A 37 3.44 2.19 11.25
N GLY A 38 2.88 1.26 10.49
CA GLY A 38 1.44 1.06 10.44
C GLY A 38 0.96 0.53 9.11
N THR A 39 -0.35 0.46 8.99
CA THR A 39 -1.05 -0.02 7.81
C THR A 39 -1.77 1.13 7.12
N ALA A 40 -1.81 1.07 5.80
CA ALA A 40 -2.65 1.93 4.98
C ALA A 40 -3.33 1.11 3.88
N VAL A 41 -4.62 1.37 3.67
CA VAL A 41 -5.48 0.68 2.70
C VAL A 41 -5.85 1.67 1.62
N PHE A 42 -5.51 1.32 0.39
CA PHE A 42 -5.76 2.14 -0.78
C PHE A 42 -6.76 1.46 -1.70
N LYS A 43 -7.74 2.22 -2.15
CA LYS A 43 -8.52 1.89 -3.35
C LYS A 43 -7.91 2.64 -4.54
N PHE A 44 -7.83 2.00 -5.69
CA PHE A 44 -7.52 2.68 -6.93
C PHE A 44 -8.32 2.10 -8.10
N THR A 45 -8.60 2.93 -9.08
CA THR A 45 -9.32 2.55 -10.30
C THR A 45 -8.33 2.46 -11.45
N ALA A 46 -8.32 1.35 -12.19
CA ALA A 46 -7.55 1.21 -13.42
C ALA A 46 -8.48 1.08 -14.64
N ASN A 47 -8.09 1.65 -15.77
CA ASN A 47 -8.81 1.54 -17.06
C ASN A 47 -8.27 0.40 -17.92
N GLU A 48 -8.95 0.07 -19.04
CA GLU A 48 -8.63 -1.00 -20.04
C GLU A 48 -7.14 -1.19 -20.36
N LYS A 49 -6.32 -0.15 -20.25
CA LYS A 49 -4.88 -0.17 -20.54
C LYS A 49 -4.02 -0.45 -19.31
N GLY A 50 -4.63 -0.75 -18.17
CA GLY A 50 -4.00 -0.86 -16.85
C GLY A 50 -3.56 0.48 -16.26
N ALA A 51 -4.03 1.62 -16.78
CA ALA A 51 -3.64 2.93 -16.28
C ALA A 51 -4.50 3.35 -15.08
N ILE A 52 -3.88 3.84 -14.01
CA ILE A 52 -4.61 4.30 -12.82
C ILE A 52 -5.21 5.68 -13.08
N SER A 53 -6.52 5.80 -12.92
CA SER A 53 -7.27 7.06 -13.08
C SER A 53 -7.60 7.73 -11.75
N LYS A 54 -7.78 6.96 -10.66
CA LYS A 54 -8.15 7.47 -9.33
C LYS A 54 -7.44 6.68 -8.24
N ILE A 55 -7.02 7.37 -7.18
CA ILE A 55 -6.48 6.78 -5.95
C ILE A 55 -7.23 7.38 -4.77
N ILE A 56 -7.74 6.53 -3.88
CA ILE A 56 -8.49 6.88 -2.68
C ILE A 56 -7.81 6.20 -1.49
N ILE A 57 -7.58 6.97 -0.42
CA ILE A 57 -7.10 6.43 0.85
C ILE A 57 -8.34 6.02 1.65
N TYR A 58 -8.58 4.71 1.79
CA TYR A 58 -9.66 4.21 2.64
C TYR A 58 -9.29 4.33 4.12
N TYR A 59 -8.04 3.97 4.41
CA TYR A 59 -7.50 3.99 5.76
C TYR A 59 -5.99 4.27 5.71
N ALA A 60 -5.48 5.01 6.69
CA ALA A 60 -4.07 5.00 7.02
C ALA A 60 -3.91 5.24 8.53
N ASP A 61 -3.08 4.44 9.20
CA ASP A 61 -2.70 4.68 10.60
C ASP A 61 -2.02 6.05 10.79
N ASP A 62 -1.27 6.48 9.77
CA ASP A 62 -0.59 7.78 9.73
C ASP A 62 -0.53 8.30 8.29
N ALA A 63 -0.94 9.55 8.10
CA ALA A 63 -0.86 10.27 6.83
C ALA A 63 0.56 10.28 6.22
N LEU A 64 1.61 10.16 7.04
CA LEU A 64 2.99 10.05 6.57
C LEU A 64 3.22 8.83 5.66
N LEU A 65 2.47 7.74 5.86
CA LEU A 65 2.59 6.52 5.06
C LEU A 65 2.04 6.71 3.64
N ALA A 66 1.12 7.67 3.45
CA ALA A 66 0.34 7.75 2.23
C ALA A 66 1.16 8.17 1.01
N ALA A 67 2.02 9.17 1.14
CA ALA A 67 2.73 9.74 0.00
C ALA A 67 3.66 8.73 -0.71
N PRO A 68 4.50 7.94 -0.01
CA PRO A 68 5.28 6.87 -0.64
C PRO A 68 4.44 5.84 -1.39
N ILE A 69 3.30 5.43 -0.80
CA ILE A 69 2.41 4.44 -1.39
C ILE A 69 1.75 4.99 -2.65
N ILE A 70 1.26 6.24 -2.63
CA ILE A 70 0.73 6.92 -3.82
C ILE A 70 1.79 6.98 -4.93
N GLY A 71 3.05 7.26 -4.57
CA GLY A 71 4.16 7.26 -5.52
C GLY A 71 4.37 5.88 -6.16
N ALA A 72 4.35 4.81 -5.38
CA ALA A 72 4.49 3.44 -5.87
C ALA A 72 3.30 3.01 -6.74
N LEU A 73 2.06 3.35 -6.35
CA LEU A 73 0.87 3.12 -7.17
C LEU A 73 0.96 3.82 -8.52
N LYS A 74 1.35 5.10 -8.57
CA LYS A 74 1.55 5.82 -9.84
C LYS A 74 2.57 5.14 -10.76
N LYS A 75 3.65 4.58 -10.21
CA LYS A 75 4.65 3.82 -10.97
C LYS A 75 4.11 2.49 -11.53
N SER A 76 3.04 1.95 -10.95
CA SER A 76 2.38 0.72 -11.41
C SER A 76 1.45 0.94 -12.61
N ASN A 77 1.34 2.17 -13.12
CA ASN A 77 0.56 2.46 -14.33
C ASN A 77 0.92 1.51 -15.47
N TYR A 78 -0.11 1.05 -16.18
CA TYR A 78 -0.04 0.12 -17.30
C TYR A 78 0.42 -1.31 -16.93
N LYS A 79 0.53 -1.64 -15.63
CA LYS A 79 0.84 -3.01 -15.15
C LYS A 79 -0.38 -3.82 -14.73
N TRP A 80 -1.52 -3.18 -14.56
CA TRP A 80 -2.76 -3.82 -14.11
C TRP A 80 -3.46 -4.52 -15.27
N ILE A 81 -3.99 -5.71 -14.97
CA ILE A 81 -4.85 -6.47 -15.87
C ILE A 81 -6.25 -6.42 -15.29
N ILE A 82 -7.23 -6.23 -16.14
CA ILE A 82 -8.62 -6.03 -15.76
C ILE A 82 -9.43 -7.18 -16.31
N PRO A 83 -10.47 -7.64 -15.59
CA PRO A 83 -11.34 -8.69 -16.08
C PRO A 83 -11.88 -8.36 -17.47
N ASP A 84 -12.04 -9.40 -18.30
CA ASP A 84 -12.61 -9.26 -19.63
C ASP A 84 -14.01 -8.61 -19.53
N HIS A 85 -14.29 -7.69 -20.46
CA HIS A 85 -15.54 -6.91 -20.58
C HIS A 85 -15.71 -5.68 -19.65
N GLU A 86 -14.73 -5.34 -18.81
CA GLU A 86 -14.78 -4.12 -17.98
C GLU A 86 -13.97 -2.94 -18.55
N LYS A 87 -14.56 -1.73 -18.56
CA LYS A 87 -13.86 -0.50 -18.98
C LYS A 87 -12.89 0.03 -17.93
N THR A 88 -13.28 -0.15 -16.68
CA THR A 88 -12.53 0.25 -15.49
C THR A 88 -12.86 -0.71 -14.38
N HIS A 89 -11.88 -0.99 -13.53
CA HIS A 89 -12.10 -1.82 -12.34
C HIS A 89 -11.43 -1.19 -11.13
N ASP A 90 -12.05 -1.40 -9.98
CA ASP A 90 -11.58 -0.94 -8.70
C ASP A 90 -10.79 -2.04 -7.99
N PHE A 91 -9.63 -1.67 -7.47
CA PHE A 91 -8.76 -2.55 -6.72
C PHE A 91 -8.54 -1.98 -5.33
N ILE A 92 -8.48 -2.86 -4.33
CA ILE A 92 -8.13 -2.49 -2.96
C ILE A 92 -6.84 -3.20 -2.59
N ILE A 93 -5.85 -2.46 -2.12
CA ILE A 93 -4.56 -3.02 -1.70
C ILE A 93 -4.15 -2.48 -0.33
N PRO A 94 -3.91 -3.37 0.65
CA PRO A 94 -3.33 -2.99 1.92
C PRO A 94 -1.80 -2.95 1.83
N PHE A 95 -1.20 -1.93 2.42
CA PHE A 95 0.24 -1.80 2.63
C PHE A 95 0.53 -1.77 4.12
N THR A 96 1.52 -2.54 4.56
CA THR A 96 2.05 -2.46 5.92
C THR A 96 3.50 -2.04 5.87
N ILE A 97 3.81 -0.94 6.56
CA ILE A 97 5.15 -0.39 6.68
C ILE A 97 5.65 -0.63 8.10
N SER A 98 6.78 -1.32 8.22
CA SER A 98 7.47 -1.60 9.48
C SER A 98 8.95 -1.26 9.38
N PHE A 99 9.67 -1.25 10.50
CA PHE A 99 11.13 -1.22 10.48
C PHE A 99 11.72 -2.51 11.03
N ASN A 100 12.93 -2.84 10.58
CA ASN A 100 13.70 -3.94 11.13
C ASN A 100 14.15 -3.59 12.55
N ARG A 101 13.73 -4.39 13.54
CA ARG A 101 14.08 -4.13 14.94
C ARG A 101 15.59 -4.36 15.14
N PRO A 102 16.31 -3.42 15.78
CA PRO A 102 17.71 -3.62 16.09
C PRO A 102 17.88 -4.71 17.14
N ALA A 103 19.02 -5.40 17.12
CA ALA A 103 19.32 -6.47 18.08
C ALA A 103 19.48 -5.97 19.51
N ILE A 104 19.83 -4.69 19.69
CA ILE A 104 20.01 -4.05 21.00
C ILE A 104 18.81 -3.14 21.26
N GLU A 105 18.18 -3.31 22.41
CA GLU A 105 17.05 -2.50 22.84
C GLU A 105 17.54 -1.10 23.27
N ASP A 106 17.09 -0.06 22.57
CA ASP A 106 17.39 1.34 22.89
C ASP A 106 16.16 2.04 23.47
N GLY A 107 16.29 2.57 24.69
CA GLY A 107 15.24 3.34 25.35
C GLY A 107 14.79 4.59 24.56
N LYS A 108 15.72 5.20 23.81
CA LYS A 108 15.41 6.34 22.91
C LYS A 108 14.55 5.92 21.74
N LEU A 109 14.79 4.74 21.17
CA LEU A 109 13.95 4.16 20.13
C LEU A 109 12.51 3.94 20.64
N ARG A 110 12.35 3.33 21.82
CA ARG A 110 11.02 3.12 22.44
C ARG A 110 10.26 4.42 22.64
N LYS A 111 10.95 5.44 23.17
CA LYS A 111 10.37 6.78 23.36
C LYS A 111 9.92 7.37 22.03
N THR A 112 10.77 7.32 21.00
CA THR A 112 10.47 7.87 19.67
C THR A 112 9.25 7.17 19.02
N VAL A 113 9.18 5.84 19.10
CA VAL A 113 8.04 5.07 18.58
C VAL A 113 6.76 5.43 19.32
N TYR A 114 6.81 5.53 20.64
CA TYR A 114 5.66 5.94 21.45
C TYR A 114 5.20 7.37 21.12
N GLU A 115 6.14 8.31 21.01
CA GLU A 115 5.87 9.69 20.60
C GLU A 115 5.22 9.76 19.22
N ASN A 116 5.66 8.94 18.26
CA ASN A 116 5.00 8.87 16.96
C ASN A 116 3.60 8.27 17.07
N TYR A 117 3.41 7.21 17.85
CA TYR A 117 2.11 6.57 18.02
C TYR A 117 1.04 7.54 18.56
N ILE A 118 1.38 8.37 19.56
CA ILE A 118 0.44 9.35 20.13
C ILE A 118 0.19 10.56 19.21
N ASN A 119 1.16 10.90 18.35
CA ASN A 119 1.10 12.06 17.46
C ASN A 119 0.75 11.72 16.01
N ARG A 120 0.44 10.45 15.72
CA ARG A 120 0.08 10.00 14.37
C ARG A 120 -1.21 10.68 13.91
N LYS A 121 -1.30 10.91 12.61
CA LYS A 121 -2.46 11.56 11.99
C LYS A 121 -3.21 10.54 11.14
N PRO A 122 -4.14 9.76 11.72
CA PRO A 122 -4.84 8.74 10.95
C PRO A 122 -5.72 9.38 9.88
N ILE A 123 -5.88 8.69 8.76
CA ILE A 123 -6.84 9.00 7.71
C ILE A 123 -7.90 7.93 7.74
N ILE A 124 -9.17 8.34 7.88
CA ILE A 124 -10.31 7.44 7.88
C ILE A 124 -11.30 7.99 6.85
N SER A 125 -11.58 7.23 5.79
CA SER A 125 -12.64 7.59 4.84
C SER A 125 -13.99 7.14 5.38
N THR A 126 -14.96 8.06 5.39
CA THR A 126 -16.36 7.79 5.76
C THR A 126 -17.20 7.34 4.56
N ASP A 127 -16.72 7.58 3.34
CA ASP A 127 -17.36 7.20 2.08
C ASP A 127 -16.55 6.07 1.45
N GLN A 128 -16.83 4.84 1.88
CA GLN A 128 -16.19 3.63 1.38
C GLN A 128 -17.13 2.96 0.39
N VAL A 129 -16.65 2.71 -0.83
CA VAL A 129 -17.42 1.99 -1.85
C VAL A 129 -17.60 0.53 -1.39
N PRO A 130 -18.79 -0.07 -1.63
CA PRO A 130 -19.04 -1.48 -1.33
C PRO A 130 -17.95 -2.42 -1.87
N LEU A 131 -17.56 -3.42 -1.07
CA LEU A 131 -16.45 -4.34 -1.37
C LEU A 131 -16.78 -5.34 -2.49
N ASP A 132 -18.05 -5.49 -2.85
CA ASP A 132 -18.56 -6.37 -3.91
C ASP A 132 -18.27 -5.85 -5.32
N GLU A 133 -17.88 -4.58 -5.47
CA GLU A 133 -17.51 -3.97 -6.75
C GLU A 133 -15.98 -3.83 -6.94
N ALA A 134 -15.16 -4.33 -6.01
CA ALA A 134 -13.71 -4.15 -6.04
C ALA A 134 -12.93 -5.45 -5.77
N THR A 135 -11.82 -5.64 -6.49
CA THR A 135 -10.91 -6.76 -6.20
C THR A 135 -9.98 -6.44 -5.03
N LEU A 136 -10.09 -7.22 -3.95
CA LEU A 136 -9.15 -7.18 -2.83
C LEU A 136 -7.84 -7.90 -3.19
N LEU A 137 -6.77 -7.13 -3.28
CA LEU A 137 -5.41 -7.59 -3.56
C LEU A 137 -4.70 -8.06 -2.29
N PRO A 138 -3.71 -8.96 -2.41
CA PRO A 138 -2.89 -9.36 -1.28
C PRO A 138 -2.07 -8.18 -0.76
N GLY A 139 -1.94 -8.11 0.57
CA GLY A 139 -1.21 -7.03 1.21
C GLY A 139 0.28 -7.04 0.92
N VAL A 140 0.85 -5.85 0.78
CA VAL A 140 2.29 -5.65 0.60
C VAL A 140 2.91 -5.22 1.92
N VAL A 141 3.89 -5.99 2.39
CA VAL A 141 4.67 -5.67 3.58
C VAL A 141 6.03 -5.13 3.15
N VAL A 142 6.36 -3.93 3.63
CA VAL A 142 7.65 -3.28 3.40
C VAL A 142 8.29 -2.98 4.73
N SER A 143 9.52 -3.47 4.91
CA SER A 143 10.35 -3.14 6.06
C SER A 143 11.49 -2.22 5.66
N TYR A 144 11.83 -1.28 6.53
CA TYR A 144 12.98 -0.39 6.33
C TYR A 144 13.98 -0.49 7.47
N ASP A 145 15.24 -0.18 7.17
CA ASP A 145 16.28 -0.13 8.17
C ASP A 145 16.30 1.22 8.89
N ILE A 146 16.52 1.17 10.19
CA ILE A 146 16.74 2.35 11.01
C ILE A 146 18.24 2.49 11.23
N LEU A 147 18.80 3.61 10.79
CA LEU A 147 20.15 4.00 11.19
C LEU A 147 20.12 4.32 12.69
N GLN A 148 21.03 3.70 13.44
CA GLN A 148 21.26 3.95 14.86
C GLN A 148 21.94 5.31 15.06
#